data_AF-A0A443S1J9-F1
#
_entry.id   AF-A0A443S1J9-F1
#
_cell.length_a   1.000
_cell.length_b   1.000
_cell.length_c   1.000
_cell.angle_alpha   90.00
_cell.angle_beta   90.00
_cell.angle_gamma   90.00
#
_symmetry.space_group_name_H-M   'P 1'
#
loop_
_entity.id
_entity.type
_entity.pdbx_description
1 polymer ?
#
loop_
_entity_poly.entity_id
_entity_poly.type
_entity_poly.pdbx_seq_one_letter_code
_entity_poly.pdbx_strand_id
1 'polypeptide(L)'
;FDRRDIVFHLNPRFKEQSVVRNTRINGEWGTEEREQNLIPIKPNERFEIAILVTSKAYRVFINRKHFTDYKHRLPFTSVTNLGLWGDIHVNKVQLRYNPEFSTINDILPFVKSFNDNLIGRIYSKKMPGSIVETLKCLDKQNVRLHLDLSLEEPLKKS
;
A
#
# COMPACT_ATOMS: atom_id res chain seq x y z
N PHE A 1 -10.02 -18.56 -2.39
CA PHE A 1 -9.22 -17.76 -1.45
C PHE A 1 -7.96 -17.31 -2.15
N ASP A 2 -7.70 -16.00 -2.11
CA ASP A 2 -6.69 -15.33 -2.92
C ASP A 2 -5.28 -15.88 -2.64
N ARG A 3 -4.72 -16.63 -3.62
CA ARG A 3 -3.38 -17.26 -3.58
C ARG A 3 -2.26 -16.30 -3.99
N ARG A 4 -2.56 -15.01 -4.18
CA ARG A 4 -1.58 -14.04 -4.67
C ARG A 4 -0.58 -13.66 -3.60
N ASP A 5 0.65 -13.47 -4.05
CA ASP A 5 1.73 -12.95 -3.23
C ASP A 5 1.52 -11.46 -2.97
N ILE A 6 1.81 -11.05 -1.73
CA ILE A 6 1.76 -9.67 -1.28
C ILE A 6 3.18 -9.27 -0.92
N VAL A 7 3.82 -8.47 -1.75
CA VAL A 7 5.21 -8.06 -1.52
C VAL A 7 5.33 -7.06 -0.37
N PHE A 8 4.30 -6.24 -0.18
CA PHE A 8 4.22 -5.29 0.92
C PHE A 8 2.77 -5.15 1.38
N HIS A 9 2.53 -5.56 2.61
CA HIS A 9 1.29 -5.39 3.35
C HIS A 9 1.47 -4.29 4.38
N LEU A 10 0.59 -3.29 4.41
CA LEU A 10 0.54 -2.25 5.44
C LEU A 10 -0.84 -2.27 6.11
N ASN A 11 -0.87 -2.55 7.42
CA ASN A 11 -2.10 -2.78 8.16
C ASN A 11 -2.19 -2.05 9.50
N PRO A 12 -2.76 -0.84 9.51
CA PRO A 12 -3.22 -0.22 10.74
C PRO A 12 -4.31 -1.07 11.42
N ARG A 13 -4.02 -1.52 12.65
CA ARG A 13 -4.91 -2.30 13.52
C ARG A 13 -5.29 -1.46 14.73
N PHE A 14 -6.42 -0.75 14.63
CA PHE A 14 -6.85 0.22 15.65
C PHE A 14 -7.06 -0.41 17.04
N LYS A 15 -7.59 -1.64 17.09
CA LYS A 15 -7.77 -2.40 18.35
C LYS A 15 -6.45 -2.74 19.04
N GLU A 16 -5.42 -3.07 18.26
CA GLU A 16 -4.09 -3.42 18.76
C GLU A 16 -3.20 -2.19 18.95
N GLN A 17 -3.72 -0.98 18.64
CA GLN A 17 -2.95 0.27 18.61
C GLN A 17 -1.60 0.13 17.89
N SER A 18 -1.57 -0.63 16.80
CA SER A 18 -0.34 -0.88 16.05
C SER A 18 -0.56 -0.82 14.55
N VAL A 19 0.54 -0.59 13.82
CA VAL A 19 0.59 -0.77 12.36
C VAL A 19 1.50 -1.96 12.07
N VAL A 20 0.93 -2.98 11.44
CA VAL A 20 1.65 -4.19 11.05
C VAL A 20 2.10 -4.08 9.59
N ARG A 21 3.36 -4.44 9.32
CA ARG A 21 3.86 -4.67 7.97
C ARG A 21 4.33 -6.09 7.78
N ASN A 22 4.09 -6.65 6.61
CA ASN A 22 4.55 -8.00 6.29
C ASN A 22 4.62 -8.24 4.77
N THR A 23 5.10 -9.43 4.41
CA THR A 23 5.09 -9.99 3.07
C THR A 23 4.40 -11.34 3.14
N ARG A 24 3.57 -11.65 2.15
CA ARG A 24 2.93 -12.96 1.98
C ARG A 24 3.47 -13.63 0.73
N ILE A 25 4.01 -14.83 0.87
CA ILE A 25 4.57 -15.62 -0.24
C ILE A 25 3.94 -17.00 -0.21
N ASN A 26 3.42 -17.46 -1.35
CA ASN A 26 2.76 -18.76 -1.49
C ASN A 26 1.63 -18.99 -0.47
N GLY A 27 0.93 -17.91 -0.13
CA GLY A 27 -0.16 -17.95 0.83
C GLY A 27 0.26 -17.83 2.29
N GLU A 28 1.54 -17.89 2.61
CA GLU A 28 2.10 -17.83 3.97
C GLU A 28 2.61 -16.43 4.31
N TRP A 29 2.31 -15.97 5.52
CA TRP A 29 2.84 -14.70 6.03
C TRP A 29 4.24 -14.89 6.62
N GLY A 30 5.15 -13.96 6.31
CA GLY A 30 6.47 -13.92 6.95
C GLY A 30 6.44 -13.34 8.37
N THR A 31 7.61 -12.95 8.87
CA THR A 31 7.74 -12.28 10.18
C THR A 31 7.11 -10.89 10.13
N GLU A 32 6.20 -10.59 11.05
CA GLU A 32 5.59 -9.26 11.17
C GLU A 32 6.59 -8.21 11.66
N GLU A 33 6.54 -7.02 11.07
CA GLU A 33 7.15 -5.82 11.63
C GLU A 33 6.03 -4.93 12.20
N ARG A 34 6.20 -4.44 13.42
CA ARG A 34 5.15 -3.72 14.15
C ARG A 34 5.64 -2.36 14.60
N GLU A 35 4.83 -1.34 14.34
CA GLU A 35 4.94 -0.06 15.03
C GLU A 35 3.86 -0.01 16.12
N GLN A 36 4.25 0.04 17.39
CA GLN A 36 3.34 -0.02 18.54
C GLN A 36 3.02 1.37 19.09
N ASN A 37 1.83 1.53 19.68
CA ASN A 37 1.36 2.76 20.33
C ASN A 37 1.34 4.00 19.41
N LEU A 38 1.42 3.80 18.10
CA LEU A 38 1.44 4.87 17.11
C LEU A 38 0.57 4.48 15.91
N ILE A 39 -0.64 5.02 15.88
CA ILE A 39 -1.49 5.02 14.68
C ILE A 39 -1.69 6.47 14.26
N PRO A 40 -1.02 6.94 13.20
CA PRO A 40 -1.12 8.33 12.73
C PRO A 40 -2.41 8.62 11.94
N ILE A 41 -3.44 7.78 12.09
CA ILE A 41 -4.74 7.85 11.42
C ILE A 41 -5.82 7.76 12.50
N LYS A 42 -6.86 8.57 12.39
CA LYS A 42 -8.01 8.55 13.31
C LYS A 42 -9.31 8.20 12.58
N PRO A 43 -10.23 7.48 13.23
CA PRO A 43 -11.57 7.28 12.69
C PRO A 43 -12.25 8.60 12.34
N ASN A 44 -12.96 8.65 11.21
CA ASN A 44 -13.65 9.83 10.65
C ASN A 44 -12.77 11.01 10.23
N GLU A 45 -11.44 10.88 10.30
CA GLU A 45 -10.53 11.89 9.77
C GLU A 45 -10.07 11.52 8.35
N ARG A 46 -9.81 12.55 7.55
CA ARG A 46 -9.09 12.38 6.28
C ARG A 46 -7.61 12.17 6.59
N PHE A 47 -6.99 11.29 5.85
CA PHE A 47 -5.56 11.06 5.94
C PHE A 47 -4.94 10.86 4.56
N GLU A 48 -3.65 11.13 4.48
CA GLU A 48 -2.85 10.89 3.28
C GLU A 48 -1.83 9.80 3.58
N ILE A 49 -1.78 8.75 2.75
CA ILE A 49 -0.69 7.79 2.74
C ILE A 49 0.11 8.01 1.48
N ALA A 50 1.41 8.22 1.63
CA ALA A 50 2.34 8.19 0.51
C ALA A 50 3.36 7.07 0.70
N ILE A 51 3.55 6.24 -0.32
CA ILE A 51 4.54 5.17 -0.34
C ILE A 51 5.54 5.50 -1.43
N LEU A 52 6.75 5.86 -1.04
CA LEU A 52 7.88 6.05 -1.94
C LEU A 52 8.62 4.73 -2.10
N VAL A 53 8.62 4.17 -3.32
CA VAL A 53 9.43 3.00 -3.65
C VAL A 53 10.85 3.46 -3.96
N THR A 54 11.80 3.01 -3.15
CA THR A 54 13.24 3.24 -3.39
C THR A 54 13.92 1.93 -3.78
N SER A 55 15.20 1.96 -4.15
CA SER A 55 15.97 0.73 -4.38
C SER A 55 16.13 -0.14 -3.13
N LYS A 56 15.95 0.41 -1.92
CA LYS A 56 16.21 -0.28 -0.64
C LYS A 56 14.94 -0.70 0.11
N ALA A 57 13.89 0.11 0.03
CA ALA A 57 12.69 -0.04 0.85
C ALA A 57 11.47 0.67 0.25
N TYR A 58 10.29 0.30 0.77
CA TYR A 58 9.07 1.10 0.73
C TYR A 58 9.11 2.10 1.88
N ARG A 59 9.18 3.40 1.58
CA ARG A 59 9.17 4.47 2.59
C ARG A 59 7.75 5.01 2.72
N VAL A 60 7.17 4.87 3.90
CA VAL A 60 5.78 5.23 4.18
C VAL A 60 5.73 6.58 4.88
N PHE A 61 4.89 7.45 4.35
CA PHE A 61 4.55 8.73 4.95
C PHE A 61 3.05 8.74 5.23
N ILE A 62 2.68 9.19 6.42
CA ILE A 62 1.28 9.38 6.80
C ILE A 62 1.10 10.83 7.19
N ASN A 63 0.12 11.50 6.58
CA ASN A 63 -0.13 12.93 6.76
C ASN A 63 1.14 13.77 6.55
N ARG A 64 1.88 13.46 5.46
CA ARG A 64 3.13 14.12 5.05
C ARG A 64 4.31 13.97 6.02
N LYS A 65 4.17 13.18 7.09
CA LYS A 65 5.26 12.86 8.01
C LYS A 65 5.78 11.47 7.73
N HIS A 66 7.10 11.29 7.79
CA HIS A 66 7.70 9.97 7.70
C HIS A 66 7.17 9.10 8.83
N PHE A 67 6.73 7.88 8.49
CA PHE A 67 6.19 6.92 9.43
C PHE A 67 7.13 5.74 9.60
N THR A 68 7.49 5.07 8.51
CA THR A 68 8.39 3.90 8.58
C THR A 68 9.01 3.57 7.23
N ASP A 69 10.10 2.80 7.26
CA ASP A 69 10.71 2.20 6.07
C ASP A 69 10.58 0.67 6.17
N TYR A 70 10.00 0.04 5.15
CA TYR A 70 9.89 -1.42 5.04
C TYR A 70 10.87 -1.94 3.99
N LYS A 71 11.91 -2.66 4.42
CA LYS A 71 12.93 -3.21 3.51
C LYS A 71 12.31 -4.23 2.57
N HIS A 72 12.73 -4.19 1.31
CA HIS A 72 12.25 -5.12 0.29
C HIS A 72 12.59 -6.57 0.67
N ARG A 73 11.57 -7.42 0.82
CA ARG A 73 11.75 -8.88 0.95
C ARG A 73 11.66 -9.59 -0.40
N LEU A 74 11.04 -8.94 -1.38
CA LEU A 74 10.93 -9.37 -2.78
C LEU A 74 11.26 -8.19 -3.71
N PRO A 75 11.63 -8.44 -4.98
CA PRO A 75 11.95 -7.39 -5.93
C PRO A 75 10.75 -6.43 -6.13
N PHE A 76 10.91 -5.16 -5.79
CA PHE A 76 9.84 -4.16 -5.95
C PHE A 76 9.40 -3.98 -7.41
N THR A 77 10.27 -4.32 -8.37
CA THR A 77 9.99 -4.29 -9.81
C THR A 77 8.93 -5.28 -10.26
N SER A 78 8.61 -6.28 -9.43
CA SER A 78 7.58 -7.29 -9.72
C SER A 78 6.16 -6.82 -9.39
N VAL A 79 5.99 -5.67 -8.72
CA VAL A 79 4.68 -5.14 -8.34
C VAL A 79 3.87 -4.72 -9.55
N THR A 80 2.66 -5.28 -9.68
CA THR A 80 1.70 -4.98 -10.75
C THR A 80 0.35 -4.48 -10.23
N ASN A 81 0.11 -4.64 -8.93
CA ASN A 81 -1.19 -4.39 -8.34
C ASN A 81 -1.06 -3.63 -7.03
N LEU A 82 -1.94 -2.65 -6.85
CA LEU A 82 -2.25 -2.02 -5.59
C LEU A 82 -3.67 -2.42 -5.22
N GLY A 83 -3.87 -2.95 -4.02
CA GLY A 83 -5.20 -3.18 -3.51
C GLY A 83 -5.41 -2.50 -2.18
N LEU A 84 -6.65 -2.05 -2.00
CA LEU A 84 -7.11 -1.38 -0.81
C LEU A 84 -8.34 -2.13 -0.29
N TRP A 85 -8.26 -2.56 0.97
CA TRP A 85 -9.35 -3.28 1.63
C TRP A 85 -9.63 -2.75 3.03
N GLY A 86 -10.89 -2.94 3.42
CA GLY A 86 -11.45 -2.64 4.73
C GLY A 86 -12.32 -1.39 4.74
N ASP A 87 -12.55 -0.82 5.93
CA ASP A 87 -13.55 0.23 6.15
C ASP A 87 -13.01 1.63 5.80
N ILE A 88 -12.73 1.84 4.51
CA ILE A 88 -12.18 3.11 4.00
C ILE A 88 -13.02 3.69 2.85
N HIS A 89 -13.07 5.02 2.79
CA HIS A 89 -13.36 5.73 1.55
C HIS A 89 -12.06 6.09 0.87
N VAL A 90 -11.98 5.80 -0.42
CA VAL A 90 -10.83 6.19 -1.23
C VAL A 90 -11.21 7.40 -2.05
N ASN A 91 -10.76 8.60 -1.67
CA ASN A 91 -11.09 9.79 -2.44
C ASN A 91 -10.31 9.82 -3.75
N LYS A 92 -9.01 9.51 -3.68
CA LYS A 92 -8.10 9.62 -4.81
C LYS A 92 -6.92 8.68 -4.61
N VAL A 93 -6.60 7.92 -5.66
CA VAL A 93 -5.31 7.25 -5.79
C VAL A 93 -4.55 7.88 -6.94
N GLN A 94 -3.31 8.26 -6.67
CA GLN A 94 -2.38 8.76 -7.67
C GLN A 94 -1.11 7.92 -7.68
N LEU A 95 -0.82 7.30 -8.82
CA LEU A 95 0.46 6.67 -9.08
C LEU A 95 1.33 7.69 -9.82
N ARG A 96 2.42 8.12 -9.19
CA ARG A 96 3.39 9.04 -9.78
C ARG A 96 4.65 8.27 -10.08
N TYR A 97 5.02 8.18 -11.34
CA TYR A 97 6.32 7.65 -11.70
C TYR A 97 7.42 8.64 -11.30
N ASN A 98 8.58 8.17 -10.83
CA ASN A 98 9.75 9.02 -10.65
C ASN A 98 10.69 8.91 -11.88
N PRO A 99 10.74 9.91 -12.77
CA PRO A 99 11.49 9.86 -14.03
C PRO A 99 13.00 9.73 -13.87
N GLU A 100 13.57 9.92 -12.66
CA GLU A 100 14.97 9.56 -12.39
C GLU A 100 15.27 8.05 -12.59
N PHE A 101 14.24 7.21 -12.76
CA PHE A 101 14.35 5.76 -12.91
C PHE A 101 13.75 5.19 -14.23
N SER A 102 13.30 6.02 -15.19
CA SER A 102 13.08 5.56 -16.59
C SER A 102 13.18 6.66 -17.65
N THR A 103 13.41 6.21 -18.88
CA THR A 103 13.33 6.98 -20.12
C THR A 103 11.94 7.63 -20.31
N ILE A 104 11.97 8.90 -20.73
CA ILE A 104 10.94 9.96 -20.68
C ILE A 104 9.57 9.67 -21.34
N ASN A 105 9.37 8.56 -22.04
CA ASN A 105 8.26 8.46 -23.00
C ASN A 105 6.94 7.81 -22.52
N ASP A 106 6.82 7.29 -21.29
CA ASP A 106 5.65 6.46 -20.92
C ASP A 106 4.91 6.86 -19.63
N ILE A 107 4.91 8.13 -19.23
CA ILE A 107 4.39 8.50 -17.89
C ILE A 107 3.32 9.56 -17.95
N LEU A 108 2.07 9.13 -18.00
CA LEU A 108 0.96 9.91 -17.49
C LEU A 108 0.69 9.48 -16.04
N PRO A 109 0.52 10.41 -15.07
CA PRO A 109 0.12 10.02 -13.73
C PRO A 109 -1.24 9.33 -13.79
N PHE A 110 -1.33 8.08 -13.38
CA PHE A 110 -2.63 7.43 -13.22
C PHE A 110 -3.33 8.08 -12.03
N VAL A 111 -4.39 8.86 -12.31
CA VAL A 111 -5.25 9.46 -11.30
C VAL A 111 -6.62 8.81 -11.43
N LYS A 112 -7.06 8.13 -10.39
CA LYS A 112 -8.43 7.63 -10.28
C LYS A 112 -9.08 8.18 -9.02
N SER A 113 -10.17 8.92 -9.21
CA SER A 113 -11.07 9.33 -8.13
C SER A 113 -12.15 8.26 -7.96
N PHE A 114 -12.52 7.97 -6.73
CA PHE A 114 -13.61 7.03 -6.43
C PHE A 114 -14.69 7.78 -5.65
N ASN A 115 -15.95 7.46 -5.93
CA ASN A 115 -17.10 8.09 -5.29
C ASN A 115 -17.74 7.20 -4.21
N ASP A 116 -17.26 5.96 -4.03
CA ASP A 116 -17.86 4.94 -3.15
C ASP A 116 -16.81 4.26 -2.24
N ASN A 117 -17.29 3.48 -1.26
CA ASN A 117 -16.46 2.61 -0.43
C ASN A 117 -15.72 1.61 -1.31
N LEU A 118 -14.40 1.78 -1.46
CA LEU A 118 -13.62 0.94 -2.36
C LEU A 118 -13.12 -0.29 -1.61
N ILE A 119 -13.73 -1.43 -1.89
CA ILE A 119 -13.06 -2.74 -1.84
C ILE A 119 -12.60 -2.98 -3.27
N GLY A 120 -11.35 -2.70 -3.59
CA GLY A 120 -10.96 -2.64 -5.01
C GLY A 120 -9.48 -2.84 -5.27
N ARG A 121 -9.20 -3.42 -6.43
CA ARG A 121 -7.84 -3.59 -6.98
C ARG A 121 -7.61 -2.55 -8.07
N ILE A 122 -6.47 -1.91 -8.03
CA ILE A 122 -5.94 -1.07 -9.10
C ILE A 122 -4.86 -1.89 -9.80
N TYR A 123 -5.01 -2.05 -11.11
CA TYR A 123 -4.07 -2.77 -11.97
C TYR A 123 -3.19 -1.73 -12.68
N SER A 124 -1.87 -1.87 -12.56
CA SER A 124 -0.92 -1.03 -13.29
C SER A 124 0.24 -1.89 -13.79
N LYS A 125 0.47 -1.89 -15.11
CA LYS A 125 1.63 -2.58 -15.68
C LYS A 125 2.87 -1.75 -15.38
N LYS A 126 3.70 -2.25 -14.46
CA LYS A 126 4.98 -1.70 -13.99
C LYS A 126 4.82 -0.51 -13.02
N MET A 127 5.20 -0.69 -11.75
CA MET A 127 5.26 0.38 -10.75
C MET A 127 6.70 0.75 -10.35
N PRO A 128 7.36 1.68 -11.06
CA PRO A 128 8.42 2.48 -10.47
C PRO A 128 7.87 3.87 -10.14
N GLY A 129 7.81 4.25 -8.86
CA GLY A 129 7.25 5.55 -8.48
C GLY A 129 6.80 5.69 -7.02
N SER A 130 6.13 6.81 -6.72
CA SER A 130 5.41 7.04 -5.47
C SER A 130 3.91 6.78 -5.65
N ILE A 131 3.32 6.07 -4.70
CA ILE A 131 1.87 5.96 -4.53
C ILE A 131 1.48 7.11 -3.59
N VAL A 132 0.57 7.98 -4.01
CA VAL A 132 -0.03 8.99 -3.13
C VAL A 132 -1.53 8.74 -3.09
N GLU A 133 -2.01 8.37 -1.91
CA GLU A 133 -3.41 8.10 -1.65
C GLU A 133 -3.97 9.14 -0.70
N THR A 134 -5.07 9.77 -1.11
CA THR A 134 -5.89 10.58 -0.20
C THR A 134 -7.10 9.74 0.16
N LEU A 135 -7.20 9.39 1.44
CA LEU A 135 -8.19 8.48 1.99
C LEU A 135 -9.04 9.22 3.03
N LYS A 136 -10.31 8.85 3.15
CA LYS A 136 -11.20 9.32 4.22
C LYS A 136 -11.69 8.11 5.00
N CYS A 137 -11.44 8.08 6.30
CA CYS A 137 -11.97 7.05 7.18
C CYS A 137 -13.49 7.27 7.40
N LEU A 138 -14.32 6.22 7.33
CA LEU A 138 -15.79 6.38 7.32
C LEU A 138 -16.57 5.86 8.53
N ASP A 139 -16.05 5.00 9.42
CA ASP A 139 -16.79 4.65 10.64
C ASP A 139 -15.97 4.00 11.79
N LYS A 140 -16.62 3.83 12.96
CA LYS A 140 -16.11 4.10 14.31
C LYS A 140 -15.60 2.93 15.18
N GLN A 141 -15.60 1.66 14.76
CA GLN A 141 -15.37 0.59 15.76
C GLN A 141 -14.39 -0.54 15.36
N ASN A 142 -14.11 -0.74 14.07
CA ASN A 142 -13.28 -1.86 13.59
C ASN A 142 -12.52 -1.56 12.29
N VAL A 143 -12.00 -0.35 12.12
CA VAL A 143 -11.26 -0.01 10.90
C VAL A 143 -10.04 -0.94 10.81
N ARG A 144 -9.94 -1.70 9.73
CA ARG A 144 -8.69 -2.34 9.30
C ARG A 144 -8.44 -1.78 7.92
N LEU A 145 -7.31 -1.15 7.72
CA LEU A 145 -6.88 -0.76 6.38
C LEU A 145 -5.85 -1.78 5.94
N HIS A 146 -6.03 -2.38 4.78
CA HIS A 146 -5.02 -3.23 4.16
C HIS A 146 -4.62 -2.54 2.86
N LEU A 147 -3.38 -2.07 2.80
CA LEU A 147 -2.77 -1.65 1.56
C LEU A 147 -1.77 -2.72 1.17
N ASP A 148 -2.09 -3.42 0.07
CA ASP A 148 -1.26 -4.52 -0.40
C ASP A 148 -0.74 -4.23 -1.80
N LEU A 149 0.58 -4.33 -1.93
CA LEU A 149 1.25 -4.39 -3.22
C LEU A 149 1.39 -5.87 -3.58
N SER A 150 0.78 -6.29 -4.68
CA SER A 150 0.69 -7.71 -5.07
C SER A 150 1.19 -7.97 -6.48
N LEU A 151 1.51 -9.24 -6.73
CA LEU A 151 1.86 -9.79 -8.03
C LEU A 151 0.61 -10.27 -8.77
N GLU A 152 0.66 -10.25 -10.11
CA GLU A 152 -0.38 -10.83 -10.97
C GLU A 152 -0.41 -12.36 -10.83
N GLU A 153 0.76 -13.01 -10.81
CA GLU A 153 0.93 -14.44 -10.59
C GLU A 153 1.82 -14.73 -9.35
N PRO A 154 1.56 -15.82 -8.60
CA PRO A 154 2.44 -16.26 -7.52
C PRO A 154 3.84 -16.63 -8.02
N LEU A 155 4.86 -16.42 -7.18
CA LEU A 155 6.22 -16.90 -7.47
C LEU A 155 6.23 -18.43 -7.58
N LYS A 156 6.59 -18.97 -8.76
CA LYS A 156 6.74 -20.41 -8.97
C LYS A 156 7.84 -20.96 -8.06
N LYS A 157 7.59 -22.11 -7.42
CA LYS A 157 8.63 -22.85 -6.67
C LYS A 157 9.77 -23.23 -7.62
N SER A 158 10.98 -22.83 -7.30
CA SER A 158 12.22 -23.38 -7.87
C SER A 158 12.49 -24.77 -7.30
#